data_AF-A0A972U6L7-F1
#
_entry.id   AF-A0A972U6L7-F1
#
_cell.length_a   1.000
_cell.length_b   1.000
_cell.length_c   1.000
_cell.angle_alpha   90.00
_cell.angle_beta   90.00
_cell.angle_gamma   90.00
#
_symmetry.space_group_name_H-M   'P 1'
#
loop_
_entity.id
_entity.type
_entity.pdbx_description
1 polymer ?
#
loop_
_entity_poly.entity_id
_entity_poly.type
_entity_poly.pdbx_seq_one_letter_code
_entity_poly.pdbx_strand_id
1 'polypeptide(L)'
;MTSDVQFGPGYMGRLPHGADLLEALTQLCVEKAIQLGRVEAIGAVQRARIGFYDQTTHEYTFMTFDQSYEILNLTGNVSLRDGKPMIHAHITLSDHEGRSFGGHLAPGTIVFACEFILQRIEGAALKRGFDEETGLPLWQP
;
A
#
# COMPACT_ATOMS: atom_id res chain seq x y z
N MET A 1 13.50 -14.07 -10.22
CA MET A 1 12.61 -14.81 -11.15
C MET A 1 11.63 -13.81 -11.73
N THR A 2 11.42 -13.81 -13.04
CA THR A 2 10.40 -12.99 -13.72
C THR A 2 9.33 -13.91 -14.28
N SER A 3 8.08 -13.48 -14.24
CA SER A 3 6.94 -14.23 -14.78
C SER A 3 6.16 -13.33 -15.73
N ASP A 4 5.73 -13.88 -16.87
CA ASP A 4 4.80 -13.19 -17.75
C ASP A 4 3.43 -13.13 -17.07
N VAL A 5 2.79 -11.96 -17.16
CA VAL A 5 1.49 -11.72 -16.53
C VAL A 5 0.52 -11.08 -17.50
N GLN A 6 -0.77 -11.34 -17.29
CA GLN A 6 -1.85 -10.67 -18.02
C GLN A 6 -2.61 -9.74 -17.06
N PHE A 7 -3.07 -8.60 -17.58
CA PHE A 7 -3.90 -7.69 -16.80
C PHE A 7 -5.36 -8.11 -16.88
N GLY A 8 -5.98 -8.30 -15.73
CA GLY A 8 -7.41 -8.52 -15.57
C GLY A 8 -8.19 -7.20 -15.59
N PRO A 9 -9.39 -7.14 -14.98
CA PRO A 9 -10.12 -5.89 -14.84
C PRO A 9 -9.37 -4.85 -14.00
N GLY A 10 -9.42 -3.60 -14.46
CA GLY A 10 -9.01 -2.42 -13.69
C GLY A 10 -10.19 -1.79 -12.97
N TYR A 11 -9.95 -1.30 -11.76
CA TYR A 11 -10.92 -0.58 -10.93
C TYR A 11 -10.36 0.80 -10.64
N MET A 12 -11.16 1.84 -10.87
CA MET A 12 -10.81 3.22 -10.55
C MET A 12 -11.93 3.83 -9.73
N GLY A 13 -11.56 4.73 -8.83
CA GLY A 13 -12.54 5.41 -7.99
C GLY A 13 -11.88 6.28 -6.94
N ARG A 14 -12.69 6.67 -5.96
CA ARG A 14 -12.23 7.44 -4.80
C ARG A 14 -12.52 6.72 -3.51
N LEU A 15 -11.68 6.94 -2.50
CA LEU A 15 -11.92 6.45 -1.15
C LEU A 15 -12.81 7.43 -0.36
N PRO A 16 -13.58 6.94 0.63
CA PRO A 16 -14.35 7.82 1.51
C PRO A 16 -13.45 8.76 2.31
N HIS A 17 -13.90 10.00 2.49
CA HIS A 17 -13.30 10.93 3.44
C HIS A 17 -13.32 10.34 4.86
N GLY A 18 -12.21 10.51 5.60
CA GLY A 18 -12.06 10.00 6.97
C GLY A 18 -11.77 8.51 7.09
N ALA A 19 -11.72 7.76 5.97
CA ALA A 19 -11.32 6.36 5.99
C ALA A 19 -9.80 6.21 6.21
N ASP A 20 -9.38 5.07 6.75
CA ASP A 20 -7.97 4.68 6.69
C ASP A 20 -7.61 4.21 5.28
N LEU A 21 -6.58 4.82 4.70
CA LEU A 21 -6.14 4.62 3.32
C LEU A 21 -5.79 3.15 3.04
N LEU A 22 -5.01 2.52 3.93
CA LEU A 22 -4.53 1.15 3.72
C LEU A 22 -5.66 0.14 3.93
N GLU A 23 -6.46 0.33 4.99
CA GLU A 23 -7.58 -0.56 5.29
C GLU A 23 -8.65 -0.49 4.20
N ALA A 24 -9.00 0.71 3.72
CA ALA A 24 -10.01 0.87 2.66
C ALA A 24 -9.58 0.24 1.33
N LEU A 25 -8.32 0.41 0.91
CA LEU A 25 -7.80 -0.25 -0.29
C LEU A 25 -7.74 -1.78 -0.11
N THR A 26 -7.37 -2.25 1.08
CA THR A 26 -7.34 -3.70 1.39
C THR A 26 -8.74 -4.30 1.34
N GLN A 27 -9.73 -3.60 1.91
CA GLN A 27 -11.13 -4.00 1.89
C GLN A 27 -11.69 -4.05 0.46
N LEU A 28 -11.31 -3.10 -0.41
CA LEU A 28 -11.67 -3.14 -1.82
C LEU A 28 -11.11 -4.38 -2.54
N CYS A 29 -9.88 -4.80 -2.20
CA CYS A 29 -9.30 -6.03 -2.75
C CYS A 29 -10.12 -7.26 -2.32
N VAL A 30 -10.59 -7.30 -1.07
CA VAL A 30 -11.47 -8.38 -0.58
C VAL A 30 -12.79 -8.38 -1.34
N GLU A 31 -13.46 -7.23 -1.47
CA GLU A 31 -14.76 -7.10 -2.15
C GLU A 31 -14.71 -7.47 -3.63
N LYS A 32 -13.60 -7.16 -4.30
CA LYS A 32 -13.38 -7.49 -5.72
C LYS A 32 -12.70 -8.84 -5.93
N ALA A 33 -12.43 -9.59 -4.86
CA ALA A 33 -11.69 -10.86 -4.89
C ALA A 33 -10.34 -10.75 -5.64
N ILE A 34 -9.61 -9.64 -5.42
CA ILE A 34 -8.29 -9.40 -6.01
C ILE A 34 -7.24 -9.96 -5.06
N GLN A 35 -6.52 -10.98 -5.54
CA GLN A 35 -5.46 -11.66 -4.79
C GLN A 35 -4.06 -11.36 -5.33
N LEU A 36 -3.99 -10.79 -6.54
CA LEU A 36 -2.77 -10.39 -7.22
C LEU A 36 -3.06 -9.13 -8.04
N GLY A 37 -2.21 -8.12 -7.93
CA GLY A 37 -2.45 -6.86 -8.61
C GLY A 37 -1.47 -5.77 -8.23
N ARG A 38 -1.71 -4.58 -8.78
CA ARG A 38 -1.02 -3.35 -8.40
C ARG A 38 -2.01 -2.25 -8.07
N VAL A 39 -1.60 -1.34 -7.20
CA VAL A 39 -2.39 -0.18 -6.79
C VAL A 39 -1.54 1.08 -6.92
N GLU A 40 -2.16 2.12 -7.46
CA GLU A 40 -1.60 3.46 -7.59
C GLU A 40 -2.63 4.45 -7.05
N ALA A 41 -2.22 5.50 -6.34
CA ALA A 41 -3.16 6.53 -5.88
C ALA A 41 -2.50 7.91 -5.72
N ILE A 42 -3.33 8.95 -5.79
CA ILE A 42 -3.02 10.35 -5.49
C ILE A 42 -4.15 10.97 -4.65
N GLY A 43 -3.95 12.17 -4.12
CA GLY A 43 -4.96 12.89 -3.34
C GLY A 43 -4.35 13.61 -2.16
N ALA A 44 -5.03 13.64 -1.02
CA ALA A 44 -4.58 14.27 0.22
C ALA A 44 -5.03 13.47 1.45
N VAL A 45 -4.25 13.57 2.52
CA VAL A 45 -4.53 12.97 3.84
C VAL A 45 -4.68 14.06 4.90
N GLN A 46 -5.47 13.78 5.94
CA GLN A 46 -5.60 14.62 7.14
C GLN A 46 -4.50 14.32 8.16
N ARG A 47 -3.96 13.10 8.11
CA ARG A 47 -2.91 12.55 8.96
C ARG A 47 -2.23 11.42 8.21
N ALA A 48 -0.92 11.28 8.34
CA ALA A 48 -0.17 10.17 7.76
C ALA A 48 0.54 9.34 8.83
N ARG A 49 0.65 8.03 8.60
CA ARG A 49 1.55 7.16 9.35
C ARG A 49 2.39 6.32 8.38
N ILE A 50 3.71 6.43 8.49
CA ILE A 50 4.64 5.69 7.64
C ILE A 50 5.68 4.94 8.48
N GLY A 51 6.19 3.84 7.94
CA GLY A 51 7.23 3.02 8.55
C GLY A 51 8.58 3.12 7.85
N PHE A 52 9.63 3.06 8.63
CA PHE A 52 11.00 2.78 8.20
C PHE A 52 11.45 1.47 8.83
N TYR A 53 12.00 0.55 8.03
CA TYR A 53 12.49 -0.74 8.53
C TYR A 53 14.00 -0.68 8.71
N ASP A 54 14.46 -0.87 9.94
CA ASP A 54 15.88 -0.92 10.25
C ASP A 54 16.46 -2.29 9.84
N GLN A 55 17.40 -2.26 8.90
CA GLN A 55 18.01 -3.47 8.33
C GLN A 55 19.06 -4.11 9.25
N THR A 56 19.41 -3.47 10.37
CA THR A 56 20.33 -4.00 11.38
C THR A 56 19.55 -4.67 12.50
N THR A 57 18.48 -4.04 12.98
CA THR A 57 17.67 -4.57 14.10
C THR A 57 16.49 -5.41 13.63
N HIS A 58 16.13 -5.34 12.35
CA HIS A 58 14.94 -6.00 11.77
C HIS A 58 13.62 -5.53 12.41
N GLU A 59 13.55 -4.23 12.73
CA GLU A 59 12.39 -3.61 13.38
C GLU A 59 11.84 -2.42 12.59
N TYR A 60 10.52 -2.24 12.62
CA TYR A 60 9.87 -1.06 12.07
C TYR A 60 9.83 0.07 13.10
N THR A 61 10.33 1.24 12.71
CA THR A 61 10.03 2.51 13.37
C THR A 61 8.92 3.22 12.60
N PHE A 62 7.81 3.54 13.28
CA PHE A 62 6.69 4.27 12.68
C PHE A 62 6.70 5.74 13.09
N MET A 63 6.51 6.61 12.10
CA MET A 63 6.35 8.05 12.29
C MET A 63 4.91 8.43 11.97
N THR A 64 4.32 9.25 12.84
CA THR A 64 2.99 9.82 12.65
C THR A 64 3.11 11.30 12.40
N PHE A 65 2.40 11.79 11.39
CA PHE A 65 2.34 13.20 11.03
C PHE A 65 0.89 13.68 11.11
N ASP A 66 0.59 14.42 12.17
CA ASP A 66 -0.76 14.89 12.52
C ASP A 66 -1.10 16.24 11.87
N GLN A 67 -0.96 16.30 10.55
CA GLN A 67 -1.31 17.45 9.73
C GLN A 67 -1.68 16.99 8.31
N SER A 68 -2.23 17.92 7.51
CA SER A 68 -2.60 17.64 6.13
C SER A 68 -1.39 17.54 5.21
N TYR A 69 -1.40 16.57 4.30
CA TYR A 69 -0.40 16.41 3.25
C TYR A 69 -1.06 16.00 1.94
N GLU A 70 -0.47 16.44 0.82
CA GLU A 70 -0.77 15.89 -0.51
C GLU A 70 -0.09 14.52 -0.66
N ILE A 71 -0.81 13.54 -1.19
CA ILE A 71 -0.31 12.26 -1.69
C ILE A 71 0.21 12.51 -3.11
N LEU A 72 1.52 12.70 -3.24
CA LEU A 72 2.16 12.88 -4.55
C LEU A 72 2.16 11.57 -5.35
N ASN A 73 2.35 10.46 -4.65
CA ASN A 73 2.29 9.12 -5.21
C ASN A 73 2.06 8.10 -4.09
N LEU A 74 1.15 7.17 -4.33
CA LEU A 74 1.14 5.88 -3.67
C LEU A 74 1.35 4.82 -4.75
N THR A 75 2.27 3.89 -4.51
CA THR A 75 2.49 2.72 -5.37
C THR A 75 2.58 1.48 -4.50
N GLY A 76 1.85 0.43 -4.88
CA GLY A 76 1.86 -0.82 -4.16
C GLY A 76 1.45 -2.03 -4.98
N ASN A 77 1.55 -3.19 -4.36
CA ASN A 77 1.12 -4.47 -4.91
C ASN A 77 0.10 -5.16 -4.00
N VAL A 78 -0.73 -6.00 -4.60
CA VAL A 78 -1.64 -6.92 -3.92
C VAL A 78 -1.05 -8.32 -4.02
N SER A 79 -0.97 -9.01 -2.88
CA SER A 79 -0.54 -10.41 -2.78
C SER A 79 -1.24 -11.07 -1.59
N LEU A 80 -1.02 -12.36 -1.35
CA LEU A 80 -1.63 -13.08 -0.23
C LEU A 80 -0.69 -13.17 0.96
N ARG A 81 -1.23 -12.93 2.15
CA ARG A 81 -0.62 -13.30 3.43
C ARG A 81 -1.65 -14.07 4.24
N ASP A 82 -1.29 -15.27 4.70
CA ASP A 82 -2.19 -16.15 5.45
C ASP A 82 -3.55 -16.40 4.74
N GLY A 83 -3.49 -16.53 3.42
CA GLY A 83 -4.66 -16.75 2.55
C GLY A 83 -5.55 -15.52 2.31
N LYS A 84 -5.19 -14.35 2.85
CA LYS A 84 -5.95 -13.10 2.70
C LYS A 84 -5.21 -12.09 1.82
N PRO A 85 -5.92 -11.28 1.01
CA PRO A 85 -5.32 -10.16 0.31
C PRO A 85 -4.62 -9.19 1.27
N MET A 86 -3.40 -8.81 0.92
CA MET A 86 -2.58 -7.83 1.61
C MET A 86 -2.05 -6.84 0.58
N ILE A 87 -2.19 -5.55 0.88
CA ILE A 87 -1.50 -4.50 0.15
C ILE A 87 -0.17 -4.21 0.83
N HIS A 88 0.89 -4.17 0.02
CA HIS A 88 2.17 -3.56 0.40
C HIS A 88 2.37 -2.34 -0.49
N ALA A 89 2.27 -1.16 0.10
CA ALA A 89 2.40 0.11 -0.61
C ALA A 89 3.40 1.03 0.08
N HIS A 90 4.08 1.84 -0.72
CA HIS A 90 4.88 2.97 -0.28
C HIS A 90 4.19 4.25 -0.74
N ILE A 91 4.41 5.33 0.01
CA ILE A 91 3.77 6.63 -0.22
C ILE A 91 4.78 7.76 -0.17
N THR A 92 4.62 8.72 -1.07
CA THR A 92 5.31 10.01 -1.07
C THR A 92 4.29 11.10 -0.77
N LEU A 93 4.60 11.93 0.21
CA LEU A 93 3.76 12.99 0.74
C LEU A 93 4.44 14.35 0.55
N SER A 94 3.66 15.42 0.42
CA SER A 94 4.15 16.79 0.38
C SER A 94 3.42 17.68 1.38
N ASP A 95 4.18 18.51 2.10
CA ASP A 95 3.63 19.52 2.99
C ASP A 95 3.24 20.82 2.25
N HIS A 96 2.73 21.79 3.00
CA HIS A 96 2.33 23.11 2.49
C HIS A 96 3.50 23.99 2.01
N GLU A 97 4.75 23.62 2.33
CA GLU A 97 5.96 24.27 1.82
C GLU A 97 6.52 23.53 0.59
N GLY A 98 5.86 22.46 0.13
CA GLY A 98 6.30 21.63 -0.99
C GLY A 98 7.43 20.66 -0.64
N ARG A 99 7.76 20.49 0.65
CA ARG A 99 8.78 19.51 1.07
C ARG A 99 8.17 18.12 1.05
N SER A 100 8.91 17.19 0.46
CA SER A 100 8.45 15.82 0.29
C SER A 100 9.19 14.84 1.20
N PHE A 101 8.45 13.86 1.70
CA PHE A 101 8.98 12.72 2.44
C PHE A 101 8.12 11.48 2.14
N GLY A 102 8.58 10.30 2.51
CA GLY A 102 7.88 9.07 2.19
C GLY A 102 8.41 7.86 2.93
N GLY A 103 7.70 6.74 2.78
CA GLY A 103 8.05 5.50 3.46
C GLY A 103 7.02 4.39 3.22
N HIS A 104 7.11 3.34 4.02
CA HIS A 104 6.13 2.26 4.02
C HIS A 104 4.79 2.76 4.53
N LEU A 105 3.72 2.63 3.75
CA LEU A 105 2.38 3.04 4.19
C LEU A 105 1.93 2.17 5.38
N ALA A 106 1.41 2.80 6.43
CA ALA A 106 0.90 2.11 7.59
C ALA A 106 -0.55 2.50 7.92
N PRO A 107 -1.31 1.65 8.63
CA PRO A 107 -2.58 2.04 9.22
C PRO A 107 -2.41 3.24 10.14
N GLY A 108 -3.44 4.06 10.24
CA GLY A 108 -3.43 5.41 10.83
C GLY A 108 -3.20 6.53 9.81
N THR A 109 -3.37 6.26 8.51
CA THR A 109 -3.24 7.25 7.42
C THR A 109 -4.64 7.64 6.94
N ILE A 110 -5.12 8.81 7.35
CA ILE A 110 -6.53 9.20 7.24
C ILE A 110 -6.78 10.04 6.00
N VAL A 111 -7.70 9.59 5.14
CA VAL A 111 -7.99 10.21 3.85
C VAL A 111 -8.73 11.53 4.01
N PHE A 112 -8.23 12.59 3.37
CA PHE A 112 -9.02 13.77 3.06
C PHE A 112 -9.72 13.60 1.71
N ALA A 113 -8.96 13.27 0.67
CA ALA A 113 -9.41 12.88 -0.67
C ALA A 113 -8.42 11.86 -1.24
N CYS A 114 -8.86 10.82 -1.92
CA CYS A 114 -7.94 9.85 -2.52
C CYS A 114 -8.59 9.26 -3.77
N GLU A 115 -7.89 9.35 -4.89
CA GLU A 115 -8.26 8.74 -6.16
C GLU A 115 -7.26 7.62 -6.46
N PHE A 116 -7.78 6.42 -6.77
CA PHE A 116 -6.96 5.23 -6.95
C PHE A 116 -7.19 4.57 -8.30
N ILE A 117 -6.17 3.83 -8.74
CA ILE A 117 -6.21 2.84 -9.81
C ILE A 117 -5.77 1.51 -9.19
N LEU A 118 -6.63 0.49 -9.30
CA LEU A 118 -6.38 -0.86 -8.82
C LEU A 118 -6.49 -1.82 -10.00
N GLN A 119 -5.36 -2.39 -10.41
CA GLN A 119 -5.27 -3.26 -11.57
C GLN A 119 -5.08 -4.70 -11.11
N ARG A 120 -6.07 -5.57 -11.38
CA ARG A 120 -5.93 -7.00 -11.17
C ARG A 120 -4.91 -7.58 -12.15
N ILE A 121 -4.10 -8.51 -11.67
CA ILE A 121 -3.20 -9.30 -12.50
C ILE A 121 -3.69 -10.76 -12.46
N GLU A 122 -3.81 -11.39 -13.62
CA GLU A 122 -4.20 -12.79 -13.75
C GLU A 122 -3.00 -13.71 -13.50
N GLY A 123 -3.26 -14.86 -12.89
CA GLY A 123 -2.25 -15.87 -12.57
C GLY A 123 -2.35 -16.41 -11.15
N ALA A 124 -1.38 -17.24 -10.77
CA ALA A 124 -1.28 -17.73 -9.39
C ALA A 124 -0.91 -16.56 -8.47
N ALA A 125 -1.68 -16.38 -7.40
CA ALA A 125 -1.39 -15.34 -6.43
C ALA A 125 -0.04 -15.59 -5.74
N LEU A 126 0.77 -14.54 -5.64
CA LEU A 126 2.02 -14.57 -4.89
C LEU A 126 1.70 -14.64 -3.39
N LYS A 127 2.30 -15.61 -2.71
CA LYS A 127 2.12 -15.82 -1.27
C LYS A 127 3.31 -15.25 -0.52
N ARG A 128 3.03 -14.50 0.54
CA ARG A 128 4.04 -13.96 1.44
C ARG A 128 4.35 -14.98 2.53
N GLY A 129 5.63 -15.27 2.71
CA GLY A 129 6.16 -16.06 3.81
C GLY A 129 7.25 -15.30 4.54
N PHE A 130 7.57 -15.72 5.76
CA PHE A 130 8.68 -15.15 6.52
C PHE A 130 10.01 -15.48 5.82
N ASP A 131 10.79 -14.44 5.56
CA ASP A 131 12.14 -14.54 5.03
C ASP A 131 13.15 -14.36 6.17
N GLU A 132 13.99 -15.36 6.41
CA GLU A 132 14.93 -15.37 7.55
C GLU A 132 16.04 -14.32 7.43
N GLU A 133 16.44 -14.00 6.20
CA GLU A 133 17.51 -13.03 5.94
C GLU A 133 17.06 -11.61 6.27
N THR A 134 15.85 -11.23 5.87
CA THR A 134 15.33 -9.87 6.02
C THR A 134 14.43 -9.68 7.23
N GLY A 135 13.87 -10.75 7.80
CA GLY A 135 12.85 -10.69 8.85
C GLY A 135 11.46 -10.23 8.35
N LEU A 136 11.26 -10.14 7.03
CA LEU A 136 10.05 -9.59 6.42
C LEU A 136 9.16 -10.67 5.78
N PRO A 137 7.84 -10.39 5.64
CA PRO A 137 6.95 -11.22 4.85
C PRO A 137 7.11 -10.94 3.35
N LEU A 138 7.98 -11.69 2.68
CA LEU A 138 8.29 -11.53 1.25
C LEU A 138 7.62 -12.60 0.39
N TRP A 139 7.51 -12.35 -0.92
CA TRP A 139 6.99 -13.34 -1.85
C TRP A 139 7.87 -14.59 -1.85
N GLN A 140 7.24 -15.75 -1.63
CA GLN A 140 7.94 -17.01 -1.73
C GLN A 140 8.23 -17.36 -3.19
N PRO A 141 9.40 -17.98 -3.47
CA PRO A 141 9.77 -18.46 -4.79
C PRO A 141 8.81 -19.52 -5.35
#